data_AF-A0A6J3JT16-F1
#
_entry.id   AF-A0A6J3JT16-F1
#
_cell.length_a   1.000
_cell.length_b   1.000
_cell.length_c   1.000
_cell.angle_alpha   90.00
_cell.angle_beta   90.00
_cell.angle_gamma   90.00
#
_symmetry.space_group_name_H-M   'P 1'
#
loop_
_entity.id
_entity.type
_entity.pdbx_description
1 polymer ?
#
loop_
_entity_poly.entity_id
_entity_poly.type
_entity_poly.pdbx_seq_one_letter_code
_entity_poly.pdbx_strand_id
1 'polypeptide(L)'
;MGEKNLTDEQKKFLEECEEKFKDRYTEKDTEFMKIKNMELKKPPIADPWYPRNKRYNNDRNEYRHCGRHYSNHRYKPHHRS
;
A
#
# COMPACT_ATOMS: atom_id res chain seq x y z
N MET A 1 37.99 -6.18 -32.98
CA MET A 1 36.91 -5.23 -32.66
C MET A 1 36.61 -4.49 -33.94
N GLY A 2 35.36 -4.52 -34.42
CA GLY A 2 35.03 -4.01 -35.75
C GLY A 2 35.26 -2.51 -35.85
N GLU A 3 36.17 -2.09 -36.72
CA GLU A 3 36.31 -0.70 -37.11
C GLU A 3 35.03 -0.27 -37.83
N LYS A 4 34.17 0.43 -37.10
CA LYS A 4 33.04 1.12 -37.70
C LYS A 4 33.61 2.35 -38.39
N ASN A 5 33.67 2.31 -39.71
CA ASN A 5 33.87 3.51 -40.52
C ASN A 5 32.67 4.44 -40.28
N LEU A 6 32.78 5.26 -39.23
CA LEU A 6 31.76 6.23 -38.85
C LEU A 6 31.74 7.32 -39.92
N THR A 7 30.53 7.68 -40.37
CA THR A 7 30.36 8.85 -41.23
C THR A 7 30.76 10.11 -40.47
N ASP A 8 31.13 11.17 -41.18
CA ASP A 8 31.57 12.41 -40.53
C ASP A 8 30.48 13.03 -39.65
N GLU A 9 29.21 12.85 -40.01
CA GLU A 9 28.05 13.22 -39.19
C GLU A 9 27.99 12.44 -37.88
N GLN A 10 28.26 11.13 -37.91
CA GLN A 10 28.27 10.30 -36.71
C GLN A 10 29.43 10.67 -35.77
N LYS A 11 30.59 11.02 -36.33
CA LYS A 11 31.74 11.48 -35.54
C LYS A 11 31.43 12.80 -34.83
N LYS A 12 30.87 13.77 -35.55
CA LYS A 12 30.45 15.06 -34.96
C LYS A 12 29.41 14.86 -33.86
N PHE A 13 28.42 14.01 -34.10
CA PHE A 13 27.41 13.71 -33.08
C PHE A 13 28.02 13.07 -31.82
N LEU A 14 28.99 12.19 -31.97
CA LEU A 14 29.70 11.60 -30.83
C LEU A 14 30.52 12.64 -30.08
N GLU A 15 31.24 13.52 -30.80
CA GLU A 15 32.00 14.61 -30.20
C GLU A 15 31.09 15.57 -29.40
N GLU A 16 29.95 15.94 -29.96
CA GLU A 16 28.92 16.73 -29.27
C GLU A 16 28.38 16.02 -28.02
N CYS A 17 28.16 14.71 -28.10
CA CYS A 17 27.71 13.91 -26.96
C CYS A 17 28.78 13.78 -25.87
N GLU A 18 30.04 13.57 -26.26
CA GLU A 18 31.18 13.45 -25.36
C GLU A 18 31.41 14.74 -24.60
N GLU A 19 31.31 15.89 -25.27
CA GLU A 19 31.42 17.20 -24.60
C GLU A 19 30.22 17.44 -23.67
N LYS A 20 29.00 17.21 -24.16
CA LYS A 20 27.77 17.46 -23.38
C LYS A 20 27.65 16.59 -22.14
N PHE A 21 28.16 15.36 -22.18
CA PHE A 21 28.05 14.39 -21.09
C PHE A 21 29.39 14.06 -20.43
N LYS A 22 30.41 14.88 -20.66
CA LYS A 22 31.75 14.72 -20.09
C LYS A 22 31.76 14.56 -18.58
N ASP A 23 30.92 15.35 -17.90
CA ASP A 23 30.84 15.35 -16.45
C ASP A 23 29.80 14.36 -15.90
N ARG A 24 29.06 13.63 -16.76
CA ARG A 24 27.99 12.71 -16.34
C ARG A 24 28.55 11.63 -15.41
N TYR A 25 27.84 11.36 -14.31
CA TYR A 25 28.25 10.40 -13.25
C TYR A 25 29.55 10.74 -12.52
N THR A 26 30.09 11.96 -12.69
CA THR A 26 31.22 12.46 -11.91
C THR A 26 30.72 13.28 -10.71
N GLU A 27 31.64 13.75 -9.87
CA GLU A 27 31.31 14.63 -8.74
C GLU A 27 30.77 16.01 -9.19
N LYS A 28 31.03 16.40 -10.44
CA LYS A 28 30.51 17.64 -11.03
C LYS A 28 29.07 17.51 -11.52
N ASP A 29 28.58 16.28 -11.71
CA ASP A 29 27.20 16.01 -12.07
C ASP A 29 26.30 16.22 -10.84
N THR A 30 25.68 17.39 -10.79
CA THR A 30 24.81 17.77 -9.67
C THR A 30 23.59 16.86 -9.52
N GLU A 31 23.08 16.26 -10.60
CA GLU A 31 21.95 15.33 -10.54
C GLU A 31 22.37 13.99 -9.97
N PHE A 32 23.51 13.47 -10.44
CA PHE A 32 24.11 12.26 -9.90
C PHE A 32 24.44 12.41 -8.41
N MET A 33 25.07 13.51 -8.01
CA MET A 33 25.45 13.75 -6.62
C MET A 33 24.23 13.92 -5.70
N LYS A 34 23.12 14.50 -6.19
CA LYS A 34 21.85 14.53 -5.43
C LYS A 34 21.33 13.12 -5.13
N ILE A 35 21.43 12.20 -6.09
CA ILE A 35 20.99 10.80 -5.90
C ILE A 35 21.99 10.04 -5.01
N LYS A 36 23.29 10.19 -5.27
CA LYS A 36 24.37 9.53 -4.52
C LYS A 36 24.34 9.90 -3.04
N ASN A 37 24.04 11.17 -2.72
CA ASN A 37 23.97 11.67 -1.36
C ASN A 37 22.56 11.56 -0.75
N MET A 38 21.57 11.06 -1.49
CA MET A 38 20.22 10.89 -0.96
C MET A 38 20.23 9.81 0.11
N GLU A 39 19.61 10.09 1.25
CA GLU A 39 19.41 9.08 2.29
C GLU A 39 18.60 7.90 1.76
N LEU A 40 18.99 6.69 2.16
CA LEU A 40 18.28 5.46 1.78
C LEU A 40 16.85 5.53 2.28
N LYS A 41 15.91 5.66 1.34
CA LYS A 41 14.48 5.66 1.67
C LYS A 41 14.07 4.30 2.18
N LYS A 42 13.47 4.27 3.36
CA LYS A 42 12.83 3.06 3.88
C LYS A 42 11.70 2.65 2.93
N PRO A 43 11.54 1.35 2.64
CA PRO A 43 10.43 0.89 1.84
C PRO A 43 9.10 1.29 2.53
N PRO A 44 8.03 1.53 1.76
CA PRO A 44 6.73 1.83 2.34
C PRO A 44 6.26 0.65 3.19
N ILE A 45 5.93 0.92 4.46
CA ILE A 45 5.34 -0.06 5.36
C ILE A 45 3.82 0.10 5.29
N ALA A 46 3.14 -0.96 4.86
CA ALA A 46 1.69 -1.02 4.88
C ALA A 46 1.24 -1.87 6.09
N ASP A 47 0.70 -1.22 7.12
CA ASP A 47 0.14 -1.89 8.30
C ASP A 47 -1.21 -1.25 8.70
N PRO A 48 -2.33 -2.02 8.71
CA PRO A 48 -2.44 -3.43 8.38
C PRO A 48 -2.46 -3.70 6.87
N TRP A 49 -1.76 -4.75 6.46
CA TRP A 49 -1.68 -5.23 5.07
C TRP A 49 -3.03 -5.66 4.49
N TYR A 50 -3.95 -6.09 5.37
CA TYR A 50 -5.34 -6.40 5.02
C TYR A 50 -6.29 -5.46 5.74
N PRO A 51 -7.48 -5.18 5.15
CA PRO A 51 -8.54 -4.50 5.88
C PRO A 51 -8.82 -5.31 7.15
N ARG A 52 -8.58 -4.70 8.32
CA ARG A 52 -9.09 -5.22 9.58
C ARG A 52 -10.60 -5.30 9.37
N ASN A 53 -11.13 -6.52 9.22
CA ASN A 53 -12.56 -6.77 9.06
C ASN A 53 -13.29 -5.86 10.06
N LYS A 54 -13.87 -4.76 9.57
CA LYS A 54 -15.00 -4.13 10.25
C LYS A 54 -15.95 -5.28 10.37
N ARG A 55 -16.12 -5.81 11.59
CA ARG A 55 -17.10 -6.86 11.87
C ARG A 55 -18.38 -6.35 11.24
N TYR A 56 -18.73 -6.91 10.10
CA TYR A 56 -20.07 -6.85 9.56
C TYR A 56 -20.89 -7.51 10.65
N ASN A 57 -21.40 -6.71 11.57
CA ASN A 57 -22.52 -7.09 12.43
C ASN A 57 -23.74 -7.19 11.51
N ASN A 58 -23.70 -8.14 10.58
CA ASN A 58 -24.87 -8.62 9.88
C ASN A 58 -25.59 -9.54 10.88
N ASP A 59 -26.60 -8.97 11.50
CA ASP A 59 -27.94 -9.53 11.51
C ASP A 59 -28.03 -11.06 11.65
N ARG A 60 -28.07 -11.55 12.89
CA ARG A 60 -28.58 -12.92 13.13
C ARG A 60 -29.09 -13.23 14.54
N ASN A 61 -29.71 -12.27 15.23
CA ASN A 61 -30.39 -12.57 16.50
C ASN A 61 -31.67 -11.76 16.77
N GLU A 62 -32.40 -11.33 15.74
CA GLU A 62 -33.71 -10.69 15.90
C GLU A 62 -34.87 -11.61 15.48
N TYR A 63 -34.75 -12.91 15.75
CA TYR A 63 -35.81 -13.91 15.53
C TYR A 63 -36.05 -14.81 16.75
N ARG A 64 -35.96 -14.24 17.96
CA ARG A 64 -36.29 -14.95 19.22
C ARG A 64 -37.30 -14.21 20.10
N HIS A 65 -38.23 -13.47 19.49
CA HIS A 65 -39.39 -12.88 20.20
C HIS A 65 -40.74 -13.36 19.66
N CYS A 66 -40.82 -14.62 19.23
CA CYS A 66 -42.08 -15.33 19.04
C CYS A 66 -42.11 -16.50 20.04
N GLY A 67 -43.10 -16.54 20.93
CA GLY A 67 -43.45 -17.77 21.63
C GLY A 67 -43.37 -17.82 23.17
N ARG A 68 -43.49 -16.70 23.91
CA ARG A 68 -43.94 -16.80 25.32
C ARG A 68 -45.45 -16.91 25.37
N HIS A 69 -45.90 -18.11 25.03
CA HIS A 69 -47.25 -18.59 25.22
C HIS A 69 -47.72 -18.35 26.66
N TYR A 70 -48.95 -17.87 26.73
CA TYR A 70 -49.87 -17.91 27.87
C TYR A 70 -49.69 -19.17 28.74
N SER A 71 -49.29 -18.98 29.99
CA SER A 71 -49.47 -19.97 31.05
C SER A 71 -49.62 -19.21 32.37
N ASN A 72 -50.84 -18.78 32.67
CA ASN A 72 -51.82 -19.47 33.49
C ASN A 72 -51.58 -19.35 35.01
N HIS A 73 -52.65 -18.92 35.67
CA HIS A 73 -53.01 -19.25 37.05
C HIS A 73 -52.38 -18.41 38.16
N ARG A 74 -52.78 -17.13 38.18
CA ARG A 74 -52.89 -16.36 39.42
C ARG A 74 -54.19 -16.78 40.15
N TYR A 75 -54.19 -17.96 40.77
CA TYR A 75 -55.22 -18.39 41.72
C TYR A 75 -54.61 -18.47 43.13
N LYS A 76 -55.05 -17.59 44.02
CA LYS A 76 -54.85 -17.73 45.48
C LYS A 76 -56.03 -18.55 46.04
N PRO A 77 -55.77 -19.56 46.88
CA PRO A 77 -56.63 -19.77 48.05
C PRO A 77 -55.81 -19.89 49.34
N HIS A 78 -56.44 -19.45 50.43
CA HIS A 78 -55.99 -19.51 51.81
C HIS A 78 -55.90 -20.96 52.33
N HIS A 79 -55.18 -21.16 53.46
CA HIS A 79 -55.25 -22.23 54.50
C HIS A 79 -53.82 -22.69 54.88
N ARG A 80 -53.26 -22.34 56.04
CA ARG A 80 -53.49 -22.80 57.44
C ARG A 80 -52.45 -23.87 57.84
N SER A 81 -51.58 -23.52 58.78
CA SER A 81 -51.09 -24.36 59.88
C SER A 81 -50.55 -23.44 60.97
#